data_AF-A0A812HJK1-F1
#
_entry.id   AF-A0A812HJK1-F1
#
_cell.length_a   1.000
_cell.length_b   1.000
_cell.length_c   1.000
_cell.angle_alpha   90.00
_cell.angle_beta   90.00
_cell.angle_gamma   90.00
#
_symmetry.space_group_name_H-M   'P 1'
#
loop_
_entity.id
_entity.type
_entity.pdbx_description
1 polymer ?
#
loop_
_entity_poly.entity_id
_entity_poly.type
_entity_poly.pdbx_seq_one_letter_code
_entity_poly.pdbx_strand_id
1 'polypeptide(L)'
;LNSSFIALQSAPLKRAGDPLPRHAYSSRVLAGQNTPPILRATAINPGKQLMLLTATDEDSRPSPSAEAAPLWAVANISVASAGQLQKARGDVVVPYQGPDIQDEYIHRIFFRVYEQPSRVPRQDLGNYGQLRRWMSRHALVGQGARNGGKMSELLMTAVRKRPGSTVTVASVAANPEFAGLISTGHRGHRPSQCKERRRKWQEFVFLDRR
;
A
#
# COMPACT_ATOMS: atom_id res chain seq x y z
N LEU A 1 -1.06 -16.03 26.84
CA LEU A 1 -0.94 -14.91 25.87
C LEU A 1 -1.01 -15.52 24.47
N ASN A 2 -2.20 -15.65 23.89
CA ASN A 2 -2.38 -16.24 22.56
C ASN A 2 -2.07 -15.16 21.50
N SER A 3 -0.80 -15.01 21.14
CA SER A 3 -0.37 -14.17 20.04
C SER A 3 -0.70 -14.85 18.71
N SER A 4 -1.97 -14.81 18.30
CA SER A 4 -2.43 -15.16 16.96
C SER A 4 -2.12 -13.97 16.06
N PHE A 5 -0.99 -13.98 15.37
CA PHE A 5 -0.69 -12.92 14.41
C PHE A 5 -0.22 -13.55 13.12
N ILE A 6 -1.08 -13.52 12.11
CA ILE A 6 -0.60 -13.70 10.75
C ILE A 6 0.41 -12.58 10.50
N ALA A 7 1.63 -12.89 10.04
CA ALA A 7 2.57 -11.87 9.57
C ALA A 7 2.64 -11.91 8.04
N LEU A 8 2.29 -10.81 7.40
CA LEU A 8 2.39 -10.67 5.96
C LEU A 8 3.77 -10.13 5.59
N GLN A 9 4.51 -10.93 4.82
CA GLN A 9 5.87 -10.62 4.38
C GLN A 9 5.93 -10.63 2.86
N SER A 10 6.89 -9.88 2.32
CA SER A 10 7.12 -9.85 0.88
C SER A 10 8.61 -10.03 0.59
N ALA A 11 9.02 -11.14 0.00
CA ALA A 11 10.42 -11.31 -0.43
C ALA A 11 10.57 -10.77 -1.86
N PRO A 12 11.57 -9.93 -2.18
CA PRO A 12 12.76 -9.58 -1.40
C PRO A 12 12.65 -8.27 -0.59
N LEU A 13 11.45 -7.74 -0.37
CA LEU A 13 11.28 -6.45 0.31
C LEU A 13 11.57 -6.62 1.79
N LYS A 14 12.34 -5.68 2.32
CA LYS A 14 12.98 -5.83 3.62
C LYS A 14 12.12 -5.23 4.73
N ARG A 15 11.25 -4.25 4.41
CA ARG A 15 10.50 -3.46 5.42
C ARG A 15 9.12 -3.02 4.92
N ALA A 16 8.20 -2.81 5.86
CA ALA A 16 6.95 -2.12 5.58
C ALA A 16 7.24 -0.69 5.10
N GLY A 17 6.52 -0.25 4.07
CA GLY A 17 6.74 1.03 3.38
C GLY A 17 7.70 0.95 2.20
N ASP A 18 8.37 -0.19 1.98
CA ASP A 18 9.24 -0.37 0.81
C ASP A 18 8.45 -0.16 -0.50
N PRO A 19 9.11 0.35 -1.56
CA PRO A 19 8.48 0.53 -2.85
C PRO A 19 7.97 -0.78 -3.44
N LEU A 20 6.79 -0.72 -4.05
CA LEU A 20 6.22 -1.84 -4.81
C LEU A 20 7.21 -2.28 -5.91
N PRO A 21 7.40 -3.60 -6.14
CA PRO A 21 8.26 -4.05 -7.22
C PRO A 21 7.68 -3.66 -8.58
N ARG A 22 8.55 -3.42 -9.57
CA ARG A 22 8.14 -2.89 -10.90
C ARG A 22 7.04 -3.71 -11.57
N HIS A 23 7.12 -5.04 -11.50
CA HIS A 23 6.14 -5.93 -12.14
C HIS A 23 4.73 -5.80 -11.55
N ALA A 24 4.60 -5.29 -10.32
CA ALA A 24 3.34 -5.15 -9.63
C ALA A 24 2.60 -3.85 -9.93
N TYR A 25 3.20 -2.91 -10.67
CA TYR A 25 2.48 -1.75 -11.18
C TYR A 25 1.54 -2.10 -12.33
N SER A 26 0.62 -1.17 -12.63
CA SER A 26 -0.15 -1.19 -13.87
C SER A 26 0.79 -1.16 -15.09
N SER A 27 0.33 -1.62 -16.25
CA SER A 27 1.10 -1.51 -17.50
C SER A 27 1.39 -0.07 -17.92
N ARG A 28 0.61 0.89 -17.42
CA ARG A 28 0.75 2.33 -17.71
C ARG A 28 1.77 3.01 -16.78
N VAL A 29 2.08 2.41 -15.63
CA VAL A 29 3.04 2.93 -14.66
C VAL A 29 4.31 2.09 -14.67
N LEU A 30 5.45 2.71 -14.97
CA LEU A 30 6.76 2.06 -15.00
C LEU A 30 6.84 0.83 -15.94
N ALA A 31 5.94 0.68 -16.91
CA ALA A 31 5.76 -0.54 -17.70
C ALA A 31 5.62 -1.79 -16.81
N GLY A 32 4.76 -1.69 -15.80
CA GLY A 32 4.41 -2.81 -14.93
C GLY A 32 3.72 -3.94 -15.70
N GLN A 33 3.54 -5.07 -15.02
CA GLN A 33 3.02 -6.30 -15.64
C GLN A 33 1.66 -6.70 -15.05
N ASN A 34 1.10 -5.90 -14.13
CA ASN A 34 -0.08 -6.28 -13.34
C ASN A 34 0.10 -7.65 -12.66
N THR A 35 1.30 -7.94 -12.16
CA THR A 35 1.59 -9.20 -11.47
C THR A 35 1.63 -8.95 -9.96
N PRO A 36 0.84 -9.65 -9.13
CA PRO A 36 0.85 -9.43 -7.69
C PRO A 36 2.27 -9.64 -7.10
N PRO A 37 2.69 -8.84 -6.12
CA PRO A 37 3.98 -9.03 -5.47
C PRO A 37 4.02 -10.38 -4.76
N ILE A 38 5.23 -10.92 -4.56
CA ILE A 38 5.40 -12.15 -3.78
C ILE A 38 5.05 -11.85 -2.33
N LEU A 39 4.02 -12.52 -1.81
CA LEU A 39 3.52 -12.35 -0.46
C LEU A 39 3.46 -13.69 0.27
N ARG A 40 3.75 -13.67 1.56
CA ARG A 40 3.68 -14.83 2.44
C ARG A 40 2.97 -14.47 3.73
N ALA A 41 2.02 -15.29 4.14
CA ALA A 41 1.44 -15.26 5.47
C ALA A 41 2.21 -16.24 6.36
N THR A 42 2.70 -15.79 7.50
CA THR A 42 3.37 -16.61 8.53
C THR A 42 2.61 -16.55 9.84
N ALA A 43 2.95 -17.40 10.82
CA ALA A 43 2.32 -17.43 12.15
C ALA A 43 0.77 -17.55 12.12
N ILE A 44 0.28 -18.37 11.19
CA ILE A 44 -1.14 -18.68 11.04
C ILE A 44 -1.61 -19.53 12.21
N ASN A 45 -2.78 -19.20 12.74
CA ASN A 45 -3.42 -20.00 13.78
C ASN A 45 -3.67 -21.44 13.29
N PRO A 46 -3.17 -22.47 14.00
CA PRO A 46 -3.30 -23.87 13.57
C PRO A 46 -4.75 -24.36 13.50
N GLY A 47 -5.69 -23.70 14.19
CA GLY A 47 -7.11 -24.00 14.10
C GLY A 47 -7.82 -23.39 12.88
N LYS A 48 -7.13 -22.63 12.04
CA LYS A 48 -7.70 -21.99 10.84
C LYS A 48 -7.33 -22.76 9.59
N GLN A 49 -8.30 -22.85 8.69
CA GLN A 49 -8.13 -23.56 7.41
C GLN A 49 -8.13 -22.61 6.22
N LEU A 50 -8.70 -21.42 6.39
CA LEU A 50 -8.95 -20.46 5.31
C LEU A 50 -8.46 -19.06 5.67
N MET A 51 -8.01 -18.34 4.64
CA MET A 51 -7.61 -16.95 4.69
C MET A 51 -8.34 -16.15 3.61
N LEU A 52 -8.38 -14.85 3.82
CA LEU A 52 -8.86 -13.88 2.84
C LEU A 52 -7.75 -12.83 2.64
N LEU A 53 -7.49 -12.45 1.39
CA LEU A 53 -6.50 -11.44 1.02
C LEU A 53 -7.19 -10.27 0.32
N THR A 54 -6.85 -9.05 0.71
CA THR A 54 -7.24 -7.82 -0.01
C THR A 54 -6.03 -6.92 -0.24
N ALA A 55 -6.00 -6.21 -1.36
CA ALA A 55 -5.11 -5.08 -1.60
C ALA A 55 -5.91 -3.83 -1.94
N THR A 56 -5.54 -2.68 -1.39
CA THR A 56 -6.22 -1.39 -1.64
C THR A 56 -5.21 -0.26 -1.74
N ASP A 57 -5.52 0.72 -2.58
CA ASP A 57 -4.84 2.02 -2.61
C ASP A 57 -5.69 3.05 -1.86
N GLU A 58 -5.30 3.35 -0.62
CA GLU A 58 -6.06 4.28 0.24
C GLU A 58 -5.87 5.75 -0.14
N ASP A 59 -4.92 6.06 -1.02
CA ASP A 59 -4.66 7.43 -1.47
C ASP A 59 -5.42 7.74 -2.78
N SER A 60 -5.86 6.72 -3.53
CA SER A 60 -6.71 6.86 -4.73
C SER A 60 -8.22 7.01 -4.42
N ARG A 61 -8.61 7.33 -3.19
CA ARG A 61 -10.03 7.45 -2.81
C ARG A 61 -10.66 8.70 -3.41
N PRO A 62 -11.91 8.64 -3.93
CA PRO A 62 -12.56 9.81 -4.52
C PRO A 62 -12.92 10.88 -3.48
N SER A 63 -13.03 10.51 -2.19
CA SER A 63 -13.19 11.43 -1.07
C SER A 63 -12.71 10.79 0.25
N PRO A 64 -12.47 11.56 1.32
CA PRO A 64 -11.99 11.02 2.60
C PRO A 64 -12.91 10.00 3.26
N SER A 65 -14.23 10.11 3.02
CA SER A 65 -15.27 9.20 3.53
C SER A 65 -15.57 8.04 2.59
N ALA A 66 -15.18 8.14 1.31
CA ALA A 66 -15.30 7.03 0.39
C ALA A 66 -14.27 5.95 0.72
N GLU A 67 -14.54 4.76 0.22
CA GLU A 67 -13.65 3.62 0.36
C GLU A 67 -12.73 3.51 -0.83
N ALA A 68 -11.55 2.97 -0.59
CA ALA A 68 -10.62 2.61 -1.66
C ALA A 68 -11.21 1.47 -2.49
N ALA A 69 -11.14 1.63 -3.81
CA ALA A 69 -11.38 0.50 -4.69
C ALA A 69 -10.32 -0.59 -4.43
N PRO A 70 -10.72 -1.87 -4.38
CA PRO A 70 -9.78 -2.96 -4.23
C PRO A 70 -8.92 -3.10 -5.49
N LEU A 71 -7.61 -3.22 -5.29
CA LEU A 71 -6.67 -3.64 -6.33
C LEU A 71 -6.64 -5.16 -6.47
N TRP A 72 -7.00 -5.89 -5.41
CA TRP A 72 -7.01 -7.35 -5.39
C TRP A 72 -7.90 -7.86 -4.26
N ALA A 73 -8.66 -8.92 -4.49
CA ALA A 73 -9.42 -9.59 -3.45
C ALA A 73 -9.58 -11.07 -3.77
N VAL A 74 -9.11 -11.94 -2.87
CA VAL A 74 -9.21 -13.39 -2.99
C VAL A 74 -9.69 -13.95 -1.65
N ALA A 75 -10.79 -14.69 -1.67
CA ALA A 75 -11.37 -15.34 -0.51
C ALA A 75 -11.07 -16.84 -0.52
N ASN A 76 -11.39 -17.53 0.58
CA ASN A 76 -11.30 -18.98 0.68
C ASN A 76 -9.90 -19.54 0.33
N ILE A 77 -8.83 -18.78 0.60
CA ILE A 77 -7.46 -19.22 0.37
C ILE A 77 -7.12 -20.29 1.40
N SER A 78 -6.72 -21.47 0.94
CA SER A 78 -6.21 -22.52 1.85
C SER A 78 -4.95 -22.05 2.57
N VAL A 79 -4.84 -22.33 3.87
CA VAL A 79 -3.62 -22.09 4.67
C VAL A 79 -2.39 -22.80 4.08
N ALA A 80 -2.56 -23.89 3.33
CA ALA A 80 -1.46 -24.52 2.60
C ALA A 80 -0.79 -23.59 1.56
N SER A 81 -1.52 -22.56 1.08
CA SER A 81 -1.00 -21.56 0.14
C SER A 81 -0.31 -20.37 0.83
N ALA A 82 -0.24 -20.35 2.16
CA ALA A 82 0.30 -19.24 2.94
C ALA A 82 1.71 -18.81 2.54
N GLY A 83 2.56 -19.75 2.15
CA GLY A 83 3.94 -19.45 1.74
C GLY A 83 4.07 -18.79 0.36
N GLN A 84 3.01 -18.74 -0.45
CA GLN A 84 3.01 -18.20 -1.82
C GLN A 84 1.64 -17.61 -2.19
N LEU A 85 1.25 -16.50 -1.56
CA LEU A 85 -0.07 -15.91 -1.74
C LEU A 85 -0.34 -15.39 -3.17
N GLN A 86 0.71 -15.01 -3.90
CA GLN A 86 0.61 -14.60 -5.31
C GLN A 86 0.17 -15.74 -6.24
N LYS A 87 0.29 -17.00 -5.79
CA LYS A 87 -0.18 -18.21 -6.48
C LYS A 87 -1.30 -18.91 -5.71
N ALA A 88 -1.86 -18.26 -4.70
CA ALA A 88 -2.86 -18.88 -3.85
C ALA A 88 -4.06 -19.35 -4.67
N ARG A 89 -4.50 -20.58 -4.41
CA ARG A 89 -5.75 -21.11 -4.93
C ARG A 89 -6.85 -20.71 -3.96
N GLY A 90 -7.73 -19.82 -4.41
CA GLY A 90 -8.89 -19.31 -3.70
C GLY A 90 -9.92 -18.78 -4.68
N ASP A 91 -11.05 -18.30 -4.17
CA ASP A 91 -12.10 -17.70 -4.98
C ASP A 91 -11.73 -16.22 -5.24
N VAL A 92 -11.31 -15.92 -6.47
CA VAL A 92 -10.92 -14.57 -6.89
C VAL A 92 -12.18 -13.73 -7.06
N VAL A 93 -12.32 -12.70 -6.23
CA VAL A 93 -13.44 -11.73 -6.28
C VAL A 93 -13.04 -10.50 -7.08
N VAL A 94 -11.80 -10.05 -6.91
CA VAL A 94 -11.21 -8.97 -7.71
C VAL A 94 -9.83 -9.45 -8.15
N PRO A 95 -9.60 -9.70 -9.46
CA PRO A 95 -8.28 -10.02 -9.99
C PRO A 95 -7.27 -8.92 -9.67
N TYR A 96 -5.99 -9.28 -9.51
CA TYR A 96 -4.97 -8.28 -9.21
C TYR A 96 -4.86 -7.25 -10.35
N GLN A 97 -4.96 -5.97 -9.99
CA GLN A 97 -4.67 -4.84 -10.84
C GLN A 97 -3.60 -4.01 -10.13
N GLY A 98 -2.49 -3.77 -10.81
CA GLY A 98 -1.43 -2.95 -10.25
C GLY A 98 -1.88 -1.49 -10.09
N PRO A 99 -1.36 -0.75 -9.09
CA PRO A 99 -1.71 0.65 -8.91
C PRO A 99 -1.37 1.47 -10.16
N ASP A 100 -2.32 2.31 -10.58
CA ASP A 100 -2.23 3.19 -11.75
C ASP A 100 -2.07 4.65 -11.31
N ILE A 101 -0.93 4.95 -10.68
CA ILE A 101 -0.62 6.27 -10.10
C ILE A 101 -0.44 7.31 -11.21
N GLN A 102 -1.42 8.21 -11.36
CA GLN A 102 -1.42 9.27 -12.38
C GLN A 102 -0.78 10.58 -11.88
N ASP A 103 -0.72 10.77 -10.57
CA ASP A 103 -0.14 11.97 -9.94
C ASP A 103 1.33 11.78 -9.52
N GLU A 104 1.88 12.77 -8.81
CA GLU A 104 3.26 12.77 -8.32
C GLU A 104 3.37 12.37 -6.85
N TYR A 105 2.27 11.98 -6.21
CA TYR A 105 2.25 11.62 -4.81
C TYR A 105 2.67 10.16 -4.60
N ILE A 106 3.08 9.87 -3.36
CA ILE A 106 3.37 8.51 -2.92
C ILE A 106 2.06 7.91 -2.43
N HIS A 107 1.62 6.84 -3.08
CA HIS A 107 0.44 6.09 -2.70
C HIS A 107 0.79 4.95 -1.76
N ARG A 108 -0.07 4.72 -0.77
CA ARG A 108 0.04 3.65 0.23
C ARG A 108 -0.83 2.49 -0.19
N ILE A 109 -0.16 1.43 -0.59
CA ILE A 109 -0.79 0.18 -0.98
C ILE A 109 -0.81 -0.74 0.22
N PHE A 110 -2.01 -1.02 0.73
CA PHE A 110 -2.20 -1.89 1.87
C PHE A 110 -2.60 -3.28 1.39
N PHE A 111 -1.75 -4.26 1.69
CA PHE A 111 -2.09 -5.68 1.56
C PHE A 111 -2.53 -6.18 2.93
N ARG A 112 -3.70 -6.81 3.00
CA ARG A 112 -4.29 -7.29 4.25
C ARG A 112 -4.67 -8.74 4.11
N VAL A 113 -4.23 -9.57 5.04
CA VAL A 113 -4.64 -10.97 5.14
C VAL A 113 -5.47 -11.14 6.40
N TYR A 114 -6.62 -11.79 6.27
CA TYR A 114 -7.54 -12.04 7.36
C TYR A 114 -7.63 -13.53 7.66
N GLU A 115 -7.69 -13.88 8.94
CA GLU A 115 -8.14 -15.19 9.38
C GLU A 115 -9.62 -15.34 9.04
N GLN A 116 -9.93 -16.27 8.14
CA GLN A 116 -11.30 -16.45 7.69
C GLN A 116 -12.02 -17.46 8.61
N PRO A 117 -13.12 -17.08 9.27
CA PRO A 117 -13.77 -17.94 10.27
C PRO A 117 -14.49 -19.14 9.65
N SER A 118 -15.00 -18.99 8.42
CA SER A 118 -15.75 -20.00 7.68
C SER A 118 -15.61 -19.73 6.18
N ARG A 119 -15.98 -20.69 5.33
CA ARG A 119 -15.98 -20.48 3.87
C ARG A 119 -16.96 -19.37 3.49
N VAL A 120 -16.53 -18.43 2.64
CA VAL A 120 -17.40 -17.41 2.06
C VAL A 120 -18.38 -18.07 1.09
N PRO A 121 -19.69 -17.90 1.26
CA PRO A 121 -20.70 -18.45 0.35
C PRO A 121 -20.63 -17.84 -1.05
N ARG A 122 -21.02 -18.60 -2.08
CA ARG A 122 -20.98 -18.15 -3.50
C ARG A 122 -21.74 -16.85 -3.73
N GLN A 123 -22.88 -16.66 -3.07
CA GLN A 123 -23.68 -15.43 -3.20
C GLN A 123 -22.99 -14.17 -2.65
N ASP A 124 -22.00 -14.34 -1.77
CA ASP A 124 -21.20 -13.24 -1.22
C ASP A 124 -19.91 -12.98 -2.03
N LEU A 125 -19.65 -13.77 -3.09
CA LEU A 125 -18.43 -13.69 -3.92
C LEU A 125 -18.62 -13.00 -5.28
N GLY A 126 -19.83 -12.55 -5.62
CA GLY A 126 -20.12 -12.00 -6.95
C GLY A 126 -19.45 -10.65 -7.23
N ASN A 127 -19.16 -9.85 -6.20
CA ASN A 127 -18.33 -8.64 -6.31
C ASN A 127 -17.76 -8.23 -4.94
N TYR A 128 -16.84 -7.26 -4.95
CA TYR A 128 -16.20 -6.81 -3.72
C TYR A 128 -17.17 -6.22 -2.68
N GLY A 129 -18.23 -5.53 -3.11
CA GLY A 129 -19.24 -5.01 -2.19
C GLY A 129 -19.98 -6.11 -1.43
N GLN A 130 -20.31 -7.21 -2.10
CA GLN A 130 -20.87 -8.42 -1.47
C GLN A 130 -19.88 -9.06 -0.49
N LEU A 131 -18.62 -9.27 -0.92
CA LEU A 131 -17.59 -9.85 -0.07
C LEU A 131 -17.38 -9.00 1.18
N ARG A 132 -17.33 -7.68 1.03
CA ARG A 132 -17.13 -6.74 2.12
C ARG A 132 -18.28 -6.72 3.11
N ARG A 133 -19.54 -6.85 2.64
CA ARG A 133 -20.68 -7.06 3.55
C ARG A 133 -20.52 -8.34 4.36
N TRP A 134 -20.08 -9.44 3.74
CA TRP A 134 -19.78 -10.68 4.45
C TRP A 134 -18.65 -10.49 5.48
N MET A 135 -17.56 -9.81 5.10
CA MET A 135 -16.45 -9.48 6.00
C MET A 135 -16.92 -8.66 7.21
N SER A 136 -17.80 -7.68 7.00
CA SER A 136 -18.39 -6.86 8.07
C SER A 136 -19.18 -7.68 9.07
N ARG A 137 -20.06 -8.59 8.60
CA ARG A 137 -20.82 -9.51 9.47
C ARG A 137 -19.92 -10.41 10.33
N HIS A 138 -18.69 -10.67 9.88
CA HIS A 138 -17.72 -11.53 10.57
C HIS A 138 -16.63 -10.75 11.32
N ALA A 139 -16.79 -9.43 11.47
CA ALA A 139 -15.82 -8.55 12.13
C ALA A 139 -14.41 -8.61 11.51
N LEU A 140 -14.32 -8.79 10.19
CA LEU A 140 -13.08 -8.78 9.41
C LEU A 140 -12.79 -7.41 8.79
N VAL A 141 -13.51 -6.36 9.16
CA VAL A 141 -13.20 -4.97 8.76
C VAL A 141 -13.28 -4.03 9.97
N GLY A 142 -12.66 -2.85 9.84
CA GLY A 142 -12.67 -1.83 10.89
C GLY A 142 -11.88 -2.22 12.13
N GLN A 143 -12.29 -1.68 13.29
CA GLN A 143 -11.62 -1.90 14.57
C GLN A 143 -11.69 -3.36 15.04
N GLY A 144 -12.76 -4.08 14.69
CA GLY A 144 -12.93 -5.50 15.06
C GLY A 144 -11.83 -6.40 14.48
N ALA A 145 -11.39 -6.14 13.24
CA ALA A 145 -10.32 -6.91 12.61
C ALA A 145 -8.96 -6.68 13.29
N ARG A 146 -8.68 -5.41 13.64
CA ARG A 146 -7.42 -4.98 14.25
C ARG A 146 -7.29 -5.46 15.69
N ASN A 147 -8.32 -5.23 16.50
CA ASN A 147 -8.28 -5.53 17.93
C ASN A 147 -8.46 -7.02 18.22
N GLY A 148 -9.15 -7.75 17.32
CA GLY A 148 -9.37 -9.18 17.47
C GLY A 148 -8.20 -10.06 17.02
N GLY A 149 -7.09 -9.49 16.53
CA GLY A 149 -5.96 -10.25 16.00
C GLY A 149 -6.27 -11.06 14.74
N LYS A 150 -7.38 -10.76 14.05
CA LYS A 150 -7.86 -11.53 12.90
C LYS A 150 -7.25 -11.07 11.58
N MET A 151 -6.32 -10.13 11.60
CA MET A 151 -5.78 -9.48 10.41
C MET A 151 -4.30 -9.14 10.55
N SER A 152 -3.57 -9.38 9.47
CA SER A 152 -2.24 -8.84 9.20
C SER A 152 -2.31 -7.78 8.13
N GLU A 153 -1.48 -6.75 8.24
CA GLU A 153 -1.35 -5.71 7.24
C GLU A 153 0.13 -5.53 6.86
N LEU A 154 0.39 -5.46 5.55
CA LEU A 154 1.66 -5.04 4.98
C LEU A 154 1.41 -3.78 4.17
N LEU A 155 2.10 -2.71 4.55
CA LEU A 155 2.13 -1.47 3.79
C LEU A 155 3.27 -1.50 2.77
N MET A 156 2.97 -1.12 1.53
CA MET A 156 3.94 -0.85 0.48
C MET A 156 3.67 0.54 -0.12
N THR A 157 4.68 1.13 -0.75
CA THR A 157 4.52 2.44 -1.42
C THR A 157 4.52 2.30 -2.94
N ALA A 158 3.66 3.04 -3.63
CA ALA A 158 3.61 3.12 -5.08
C ALA A 158 3.85 4.56 -5.53
N VAL A 159 4.65 4.73 -6.59
CA VAL A 159 4.99 6.03 -7.19
C VAL A 159 4.95 5.94 -8.70
N ARG A 160 4.55 7.02 -9.38
CA ARG A 160 4.54 7.09 -10.84
C ARG A 160 5.94 6.98 -11.46
N LYS A 161 6.95 7.56 -10.80
CA LYS A 161 8.36 7.56 -11.21
C LYS A 161 9.23 7.04 -10.07
N ARG A 162 10.25 6.22 -10.38
CA ARG A 162 11.24 5.84 -9.37
C ARG A 162 12.05 7.08 -8.95
N PRO A 163 12.21 7.37 -7.66
CA PRO A 163 13.20 8.35 -7.21
C PRO A 163 14.59 7.81 -7.60
N GLY A 164 15.13 8.26 -8.73
CA GLY A 164 16.42 7.79 -9.26
C GLY A 164 16.55 7.77 -10.78
N SER A 165 15.47 7.93 -11.56
CA SER A 165 15.61 8.24 -13.00
C SER A 165 15.82 9.74 -13.17
N THR A 166 17.09 10.14 -13.15
CA THR A 166 17.63 11.44 -13.58
C THR A 166 17.15 12.66 -12.78
N VAL A 167 17.67 12.84 -11.57
CA VAL A 167 18.09 14.19 -11.17
C VAL A 167 19.56 14.27 -11.56
N THR A 168 19.83 14.73 -12.78
CA THR A 168 21.12 15.38 -13.02
C THR A 168 21.10 16.57 -12.08
N VAL A 169 21.77 16.45 -10.93
CA VAL A 169 22.17 17.63 -10.19
C VAL A 169 23.06 18.35 -11.18
N ALA A 170 22.52 19.35 -11.87
CA ALA A 170 23.35 20.33 -12.54
C ALA A 170 24.29 20.82 -11.44
N SER A 171 25.55 20.41 -11.57
CA SER A 171 26.62 20.81 -10.69
C SER A 171 26.63 22.34 -10.69
N VAL A 172 26.05 22.94 -9.65
CA VAL A 172 26.34 24.33 -9.31
C VAL A 172 27.70 24.29 -8.62
N ALA A 173 28.73 24.01 -9.40
CA ALA A 173 30.11 24.17 -8.99
C ALA A 173 30.67 25.40 -9.72
N ALA A 174 30.79 26.45 -8.93
CA ALA A 174 31.74 27.56 -9.05
C ALA A 174 31.68 28.38 -10.34
N ASN A 175 30.87 29.44 -10.32
CA ASN A 175 31.24 30.68 -11.00
C ASN A 175 31.88 31.60 -9.94
N PRO A 176 33.22 31.77 -9.90
CA PRO A 176 33.89 32.65 -8.95
C PRO A 176 33.96 34.07 -9.51
N GLU A 177 32.85 34.63 -9.95
CA GLU A 177 32.74 36.05 -10.28
C GLU A 177 31.34 36.50 -9.86
N PHE A 178 31.24 37.08 -8.67
CA PHE A 178 30.34 38.19 -8.32
C PHE A 178 30.40 38.42 -6.79
N ALA A 179 31.59 38.77 -6.31
CA ALA A 179 31.71 39.56 -5.10
C ALA A 179 31.76 41.03 -5.54
N GLY A 180 30.62 41.70 -5.54
CA GLY A 180 30.59 43.11 -5.90
C GLY A 180 29.18 43.68 -6.02
N LEU A 181 28.89 44.61 -5.10
CA LEU A 181 27.90 45.68 -5.18
C LEU A 181 26.50 45.39 -4.65
N ILE A 182 26.37 45.75 -3.36
CA ILE A 182 25.21 46.42 -2.77
C ILE A 182 24.81 47.60 -3.65
N SER A 183 23.55 47.69 -4.10
CA SER A 183 22.83 48.97 -4.17
C SER A 183 21.31 48.78 -4.34
N THR A 184 20.62 49.80 -3.87
CA THR A 184 19.22 50.00 -3.50
C THR A 184 18.15 49.86 -4.60
N GLY A 185 16.94 49.47 -4.16
CA GLY A 185 15.68 50.15 -4.53
C GLY A 185 14.83 49.57 -5.67
N HIS A 186 13.68 48.98 -5.35
CA HIS A 186 12.32 49.52 -5.62
C HIS A 186 11.19 48.47 -5.55
N ARG A 187 9.98 49.01 -5.34
CA ARG A 187 8.68 48.37 -5.14
C ARG A 187 8.22 47.51 -6.32
N GLY A 188 7.43 46.48 -6.04
CA GLY A 188 6.36 46.07 -6.95
C GLY A 188 5.94 44.60 -6.84
N HIS A 189 4.66 44.40 -6.56
CA HIS A 189 3.87 43.18 -6.74
C HIS A 189 4.10 41.96 -5.85
N ARG A 190 3.15 41.80 -4.91
CA ARG A 190 2.75 40.50 -4.32
C ARG A 190 2.06 39.64 -5.39
N PRO A 191 2.45 38.37 -5.53
CA PRO A 191 1.53 37.30 -5.86
C PRO A 191 1.07 36.59 -4.58
N SER A 192 -0.21 36.30 -4.58
CA SER A 192 -0.97 35.50 -3.62
C SER A 192 -0.21 34.28 -3.08
N GLN A 193 -0.12 34.21 -1.75
CA GLN A 193 0.32 33.04 -0.99
C GLN A 193 -0.59 31.85 -1.30
N CYS A 194 -0.15 30.95 -2.18
CA CYS A 194 -0.57 29.56 -2.10
C CYS A 194 0.19 28.97 -0.91
N LYS A 195 -0.51 28.63 0.17
CA LYS A 195 0.07 28.04 1.38
C LYS A 195 0.70 26.69 1.02
N GLU A 196 1.97 26.74 0.66
CA GLU A 196 2.87 25.60 0.48
C GLU A 196 3.02 24.91 1.84
N ARG A 197 2.14 23.96 2.14
CA ARG A 197 2.33 23.01 3.23
C ARG A 197 3.40 22.01 2.78
N ARG A 198 4.65 22.47 2.75
CA ARG A 198 5.84 21.60 2.87
C ARG A 198 5.76 20.92 4.23
N ARG A 199 5.10 19.77 4.29
CA ARG A 199 5.33 18.84 5.39
C ARG A 199 6.71 18.25 5.18
N LYS A 200 7.70 18.87 5.85
CA LYS A 200 9.01 18.27 6.09
C LYS A 200 8.79 16.87 6.66
N TRP A 201 9.50 15.92 6.08
CA TRP A 201 9.72 14.57 6.56
C TRP A 201 9.86 14.55 8.08
N GLN A 202 8.96 13.84 8.77
CA GLN A 202 9.26 13.26 10.07
C GLN A 202 9.71 11.84 9.79
N GLU A 203 11.00 11.59 10.02
CA GLU A 203 11.53 10.25 10.12
C GLU A 203 10.79 9.54 11.25
N PHE A 204 10.01 8.51 10.91
CA PHE A 204 9.45 7.61 11.92
C PHE A 204 10.58 6.72 12.42
N VAL A 205 11.26 7.18 13.47
CA VAL A 205 12.13 6.33 14.28
C VAL A 205 11.22 5.44 15.13
N PHE A 206 11.04 4.19 14.71
CA PHE A 206 10.43 3.18 15.57
C PHE A 206 11.49 2.74 16.60
N LEU A 207 11.24 3.10 17.86
CA LEU A 207 11.99 2.57 19.00
C LEU A 207 11.62 1.10 19.19
N ASP A 208 12.58 0.23 18.89
CA ASP A 208 12.54 -1.19 19.25
C ASP A 208 12.75 -1.28 20.77
N ARG A 209 11.66 -1.48 21.53
CA ARG A 209 11.75 -1.80 22.96
C ARG A 209 11.86 -3.32 23.09
N ARG A 210 13.08 -3.78 23.35
CA ARG A 210 13.33 -5.09 23.98
C ARG A 210 12.92 -5.07 25.44
#